data_AF-A0A9D7RKI1-F1
#
_entry.id   AF-A0A9D7RKI1-F1
#
_cell.length_a   1.000
_cell.length_b   1.000
_cell.length_c   1.000
_cell.angle_alpha   90.00
_cell.angle_beta   90.00
_cell.angle_gamma   90.00
#
_symmetry.space_group_name_H-M   'P 1'
#
loop_
_entity.id
_entity.type
_entity.pdbx_description
1 polymer ?
#
loop_
_entity_poly.entity_id
_entity_poly.type
_entity_poly.pdbx_seq_one_letter_code
_entity_poly.pdbx_strand_id
1 'polypeptide(L)'
;MSPFVRTPWRWWPILVTCISVAFIAYGIILVSRSSSLQQRISHEVKLLEELNGISESIHQLGLVHRVDLSAQQHQWDNELQKLRTTIEHTKAAYSDSPGMDEMPAALDRSLHQTDSLHDQIIAHQGTWSTLRSQEAVLQIMLQRSQKVVDKATRNVHEQGLSAHSATLGARWSEARVLLIAACLMAVILAWLTGVSNKLLQRSRLNTQQLEVARKNLESANKELRETMLSKEEKEVMLKEIHHRVKNNLQIVKSLIRFQMDQVKDERTLELFNECVNRVSAMALVHEQTYLSKDLANIDVNAYLTHLTRDLCYAYTIDTKLHLDIRINIPTLSVDTLIPLGSDHQ
;
A
#
# COMPACT_ATOMS: atom_id res chain seq x y z
N MET A 1 8.92 24.97 10.31
CA MET A 1 8.83 24.57 8.90
C MET A 1 9.76 23.38 8.67
N SER A 2 9.23 22.16 8.70
CA SER A 2 9.95 20.95 8.29
C SER A 2 9.64 20.67 6.82
N PRO A 3 10.64 20.28 5.98
CA PRO A 3 10.40 20.04 4.58
C PRO A 3 9.67 18.70 4.42
N PHE A 4 8.48 18.78 3.83
CA PHE A 4 7.74 17.63 3.31
C PHE A 4 8.66 16.77 2.44
N VAL A 5 9.06 15.60 2.94
CA VAL A 5 9.70 14.56 2.16
C VAL A 5 8.69 14.13 1.10
N ARG A 6 8.89 14.58 -0.14
CA ARG A 6 8.08 14.17 -1.30
C ARG A 6 8.22 12.65 -1.43
N THR A 7 7.12 11.95 -1.18
CA THR A 7 7.02 10.49 -1.18
C THR A 7 7.53 9.85 -2.50
N PRO A 8 8.17 8.68 -2.45
CA PRO A 8 8.68 7.94 -3.63
C PRO A 8 7.56 7.31 -4.51
N TRP A 9 6.30 7.65 -4.27
CA TRP A 9 5.12 7.04 -4.90
C TRP A 9 4.97 7.30 -6.40
N ARG A 10 5.57 8.36 -6.97
CA ARG A 10 5.47 8.64 -8.42
C ARG A 10 6.30 7.69 -9.28
N TRP A 11 7.31 7.04 -8.71
CA TRP A 11 8.23 6.19 -9.46
C TRP A 11 7.82 4.71 -9.48
N TRP A 12 6.91 4.31 -8.59
CA TRP A 12 6.42 2.92 -8.49
C TRP A 12 5.87 2.36 -9.81
N PRO A 13 5.03 3.07 -10.59
CA PRO A 13 4.52 2.54 -11.85
C PRO A 13 5.62 2.26 -12.87
N ILE A 14 6.62 3.15 -12.93
CA ILE A 14 7.77 3.05 -13.83
C ILE A 14 8.67 1.88 -13.41
N LEU A 15 8.88 1.72 -12.11
CA LEU A 15 9.72 0.66 -11.57
C LEU A 15 9.09 -0.72 -11.81
N VAL A 16 7.76 -0.84 -11.68
CA VAL A 16 7.01 -2.06 -11.97
C VAL A 16 7.03 -2.40 -13.46
N THR A 17 6.86 -1.43 -14.36
CA THR A 17 6.93 -1.69 -15.80
C THR A 17 8.34 -2.10 -16.22
N CYS A 18 9.38 -1.45 -15.69
CA CYS A 18 10.77 -1.84 -15.94
C CYS A 18 11.06 -3.28 -15.50
N ILE A 19 10.61 -3.68 -14.30
CA ILE A 19 10.81 -5.05 -13.83
C ILE A 19 10.05 -6.07 -14.68
N SER A 20 8.80 -5.78 -15.06
CA SER A 20 8.01 -6.67 -15.94
C SER A 20 8.67 -6.86 -17.30
N VAL A 21 9.20 -5.79 -17.91
CA VAL A 21 9.93 -5.86 -19.19
C VAL A 21 11.21 -6.68 -19.05
N ALA A 22 11.98 -6.46 -17.98
CA ALA A 22 13.19 -7.24 -17.71
C ALA A 22 12.88 -8.73 -17.55
N PHE A 23 11.78 -9.06 -16.87
CA PHE A 23 11.35 -10.45 -16.66
C PHE A 23 10.91 -11.13 -17.97
N ILE A 24 10.16 -10.43 -18.81
CA ILE A 24 9.75 -10.93 -20.15
C ILE A 24 10.97 -11.15 -21.04
N ALA A 25 11.88 -10.18 -21.11
CA ALA A 25 13.10 -10.30 -21.91
C ALA A 25 13.96 -11.47 -21.44
N TYR A 26 14.10 -11.65 -20.13
CA TYR A 26 14.82 -12.79 -19.56
C TYR A 26 14.14 -14.12 -19.90
N GLY A 27 12.81 -14.20 -19.82
CA GLY A 27 12.04 -15.39 -20.19
C GLY A 27 12.26 -15.80 -21.64
N ILE A 28 12.26 -14.84 -22.58
CA ILE A 28 12.53 -15.09 -24.00
C ILE A 28 13.95 -15.62 -24.20
N ILE A 29 14.96 -15.01 -23.56
CA ILE A 29 16.36 -15.46 -23.62
C ILE A 29 16.51 -16.89 -23.10
N LEU A 30 15.86 -17.21 -21.98
CA LEU A 30 15.89 -18.53 -21.36
C LEU A 30 15.30 -19.59 -22.29
N VAL A 31 14.11 -19.33 -22.87
CA VAL A 31 13.45 -20.25 -23.81
C VAL A 31 14.29 -20.47 -25.07
N SER A 32 14.81 -19.39 -25.67
CA SER A 32 15.67 -19.46 -26.85
C SER A 32 16.93 -20.29 -26.59
N ARG A 33 17.61 -20.06 -25.45
CA ARG A 33 18.81 -20.82 -25.06
C ARG A 33 18.53 -22.26 -24.65
N SER A 34 17.35 -22.56 -24.12
CA SER A 34 16.94 -23.94 -23.85
C SER A 34 16.72 -24.72 -25.15
N SER A 35 16.09 -24.07 -26.14
CA SER A 35 15.84 -24.68 -27.45
C SER A 35 17.14 -25.02 -28.18
N SER A 36 18.14 -24.11 -28.17
CA SER A 36 19.44 -24.38 -28.79
C SER A 36 20.21 -25.52 -28.11
N LEU A 37 20.09 -25.64 -26.78
CA LEU A 37 20.71 -26.73 -26.03
C LEU A 37 20.02 -28.07 -26.31
N GLN A 38 18.69 -28.06 -26.44
CA GLN A 38 17.90 -29.23 -26.84
C GLN A 38 18.26 -29.71 -28.26
N GLN A 39 18.52 -28.78 -29.20
CA GLN A 39 19.02 -29.13 -30.53
C GLN A 39 20.40 -29.79 -30.48
N ARG A 40 21.32 -29.30 -29.64
CA ARG A 40 22.65 -29.92 -29.45
C ARG A 40 22.54 -31.34 -28.87
N ILE A 41 21.72 -31.55 -27.84
CA ILE A 41 21.48 -32.89 -27.29
C ILE A 41 20.88 -33.81 -28.37
N SER A 42 19.91 -33.32 -29.15
CA SER A 42 19.34 -34.11 -30.24
C SER A 42 20.37 -34.46 -31.32
N HIS A 43 21.33 -33.57 -31.58
CA HIS A 43 22.42 -33.81 -32.51
C HIS A 43 23.38 -34.90 -31.98
N GLU A 44 23.76 -34.83 -30.70
CA GLU A 44 24.60 -35.85 -30.05
C GLU A 44 23.91 -37.22 -29.94
N VAL A 45 22.59 -37.26 -29.70
CA VAL A 45 21.82 -38.53 -29.69
C VAL A 45 21.82 -39.17 -31.08
N LYS A 46 21.66 -38.40 -32.15
CA LYS A 46 21.76 -38.93 -33.52
C LYS A 46 23.16 -39.44 -33.85
N LEU A 47 24.20 -38.76 -33.36
CA LEU A 47 25.57 -39.26 -33.48
C LEU A 47 25.76 -40.62 -32.80
N LEU A 48 25.19 -40.83 -31.61
CA LEU A 48 25.27 -42.12 -30.94
C LEU A 48 24.61 -43.25 -31.76
N GLU A 49 23.51 -42.96 -32.45
CA GLU A 49 22.84 -43.92 -33.34
C GLU A 49 23.73 -44.28 -34.55
N GLU A 50 24.36 -43.28 -35.17
CA GLU A 50 25.32 -43.48 -36.27
C GLU A 50 26.55 -44.28 -35.82
N LEU A 51 27.10 -43.99 -34.64
CA LEU A 51 28.22 -44.75 -34.06
C LEU A 51 27.82 -46.20 -33.75
N ASN A 52 26.60 -46.43 -33.27
CA ASN A 52 26.07 -47.78 -33.08
C ASN A 52 25.95 -48.52 -34.42
N GLY A 53 25.47 -47.87 -35.47
CA GLY A 53 25.43 -48.43 -36.82
C GLY A 53 26.81 -48.77 -37.39
N ILE A 54 27.83 -47.95 -37.13
CA ILE A 54 29.23 -48.25 -37.48
C ILE A 54 29.72 -49.49 -36.71
N SER A 55 29.44 -49.58 -35.41
CA SER A 55 29.82 -50.73 -34.58
C SER A 55 29.18 -52.04 -35.09
N GLU A 56 27.89 -51.99 -35.43
CA GLU A 56 27.16 -53.12 -36.02
C GLU A 56 27.73 -53.51 -37.38
N SER A 57 28.06 -52.54 -38.23
CA SER A 57 28.68 -52.78 -39.55
C SER A 57 30.07 -53.42 -39.42
N ILE A 58 30.89 -53.03 -38.44
CA ILE A 58 32.17 -53.70 -38.14
C ILE A 58 31.94 -55.15 -37.69
N HIS A 59 30.88 -55.40 -36.91
CA HIS A 59 30.52 -56.76 -36.52
C HIS A 59 30.07 -57.61 -37.72
N GLN A 60 29.25 -57.05 -38.61
CA GLN A 60 28.84 -57.69 -39.86
C GLN A 60 30.03 -58.01 -40.75
N LEU A 61 31.01 -57.12 -40.82
CA LEU A 61 32.25 -57.35 -41.57
C LEU A 61 32.99 -58.62 -41.09
N GLY A 62 33.03 -58.86 -39.78
CA GLY A 62 33.58 -60.09 -39.20
C GLY A 62 32.75 -61.35 -39.50
N LEU A 63 31.43 -61.22 -39.64
CA LEU A 63 30.54 -62.31 -40.09
C LEU A 63 30.78 -62.64 -41.57
N VAL A 64 30.84 -61.60 -42.41
CA VAL A 64 31.06 -61.70 -43.86
C VAL A 64 32.39 -62.36 -44.16
N HIS A 65 33.47 -62.01 -43.44
CA HIS A 65 34.75 -62.70 -43.59
C HIS A 65 34.65 -64.21 -43.41
N ARG A 66 33.88 -64.69 -42.42
CA ARG A 66 33.67 -66.13 -42.21
C ARG A 66 32.83 -66.76 -43.32
N VAL A 67 31.85 -66.03 -43.85
CA VAL A 67 31.04 -66.48 -44.98
C VAL A 67 31.90 -66.58 -46.24
N ASP A 68 32.71 -65.57 -46.55
CA ASP A 68 33.60 -65.56 -47.72
C ASP A 68 34.64 -66.69 -47.64
N LEU A 69 35.20 -66.95 -46.44
CA LEU A 69 36.06 -68.11 -46.16
C LEU A 69 35.37 -69.46 -46.38
N SER A 70 34.12 -69.62 -45.95
CA SER A 70 33.41 -70.91 -45.96
C SER A 70 32.68 -71.21 -47.28
N ALA A 71 32.23 -70.17 -47.98
CA ALA A 71 31.36 -70.26 -49.16
C ALA A 71 32.02 -69.73 -50.45
N GLN A 72 33.27 -69.24 -50.40
CA GLN A 72 33.99 -68.60 -51.52
C GLN A 72 33.19 -67.48 -52.20
N GLN A 73 32.33 -66.82 -51.43
CA GLN A 73 31.67 -65.60 -51.86
C GLN A 73 32.64 -64.42 -51.67
N HIS A 74 32.42 -63.33 -52.40
CA HIS A 74 33.23 -62.10 -52.31
C HIS A 74 32.30 -60.95 -51.91
N GLN A 75 31.73 -61.02 -50.70
CA GLN A 75 30.83 -59.99 -50.18
C GLN A 75 31.56 -58.92 -49.38
N TRP A 76 32.80 -59.18 -48.95
CA TRP A 76 33.67 -58.28 -48.19
C TRP A 76 33.75 -56.87 -48.76
N ASP A 77 34.07 -56.72 -50.04
CA ASP A 77 34.29 -55.41 -50.68
C ASP A 77 33.06 -54.50 -50.56
N ASN A 78 31.87 -55.07 -50.74
CA ASN A 78 30.61 -54.32 -50.69
C ASN A 78 30.32 -53.83 -49.27
N GLU A 79 30.49 -54.69 -48.26
CA GLU A 79 30.25 -54.33 -46.86
C GLU A 79 31.32 -53.37 -46.31
N LEU A 80 32.57 -53.54 -46.73
CA LEU A 80 33.64 -52.61 -46.39
C LEU A 80 33.39 -51.23 -47.03
N GLN A 81 32.94 -51.19 -48.28
CA GLN A 81 32.62 -49.93 -48.95
C GLN A 81 31.44 -49.22 -48.27
N LYS A 82 30.37 -49.95 -47.92
CA LYS A 82 29.25 -49.40 -47.14
C LYS A 82 29.73 -48.81 -45.81
N LEU A 83 30.51 -49.56 -45.05
CA LEU A 83 31.09 -49.08 -43.79
C LEU A 83 31.90 -47.79 -43.98
N ARG A 84 32.78 -47.74 -45.00
CA ARG A 84 33.57 -46.53 -45.32
C ARG A 84 32.69 -45.34 -45.67
N THR A 85 31.63 -45.55 -46.45
CA THR A 85 30.69 -44.46 -46.78
C THR A 85 29.95 -43.93 -45.56
N THR A 86 29.53 -44.81 -44.65
CA THR A 86 28.91 -44.40 -43.39
C THR A 86 29.89 -43.60 -42.53
N ILE A 87 31.14 -44.05 -42.39
CA ILE A 87 32.17 -43.33 -41.62
C ILE A 87 32.42 -41.92 -42.18
N GLU A 88 32.56 -41.78 -43.51
CA GLU A 88 32.77 -40.46 -44.12
C GLU A 88 31.53 -39.56 -43.99
N HIS A 89 30.32 -40.13 -44.10
CA HIS A 89 29.08 -39.38 -43.82
C HIS A 89 29.04 -38.90 -42.37
N THR A 90 29.29 -39.77 -41.39
CA THR A 90 29.29 -39.41 -39.96
C THR A 90 30.37 -38.39 -39.66
N LYS A 91 31.55 -38.50 -40.25
CA LYS A 91 32.63 -37.50 -40.12
C LYS A 91 32.23 -36.15 -40.69
N ALA A 92 31.59 -36.10 -41.86
CA ALA A 92 31.15 -34.85 -42.49
C ALA A 92 30.01 -34.18 -41.72
N ALA A 93 29.07 -34.97 -41.18
CA ALA A 93 27.91 -34.45 -40.45
C ALA A 93 28.22 -34.02 -39.01
N TYR A 94 29.24 -34.61 -38.38
CA TYR A 94 29.50 -34.46 -36.94
C TYR A 94 30.94 -34.04 -36.60
N SER A 95 31.67 -33.38 -37.51
CA SER A 95 33.08 -32.99 -37.34
C SER A 95 33.39 -32.29 -36.02
N ASP A 96 32.47 -31.47 -35.52
CA ASP A 96 32.67 -30.62 -34.35
C ASP A 96 32.23 -31.30 -33.03
N SER A 97 31.88 -32.60 -33.07
CA SER A 97 31.34 -33.33 -31.92
C SER A 97 32.44 -34.05 -31.12
N PRO A 98 32.29 -34.18 -29.79
CA PRO A 98 33.31 -34.80 -28.94
C PRO A 98 33.64 -36.23 -29.38
N GLY A 99 34.93 -36.54 -29.57
CA GLY A 99 35.39 -37.87 -29.98
C GLY A 99 35.45 -38.14 -31.48
N MET A 100 34.99 -37.20 -32.32
CA MET A 100 35.08 -37.30 -33.78
C MET A 100 36.43 -36.87 -34.36
N ASP A 101 37.28 -36.18 -33.59
CA ASP A 101 38.56 -35.66 -34.06
C ASP A 101 39.56 -36.76 -34.48
N GLU A 102 39.63 -37.84 -33.70
CA GLU A 102 40.60 -38.92 -33.91
C GLU A 102 39.98 -40.21 -34.48
N MET A 103 38.68 -40.41 -34.26
CA MET A 103 38.01 -41.69 -34.54
C MET A 103 38.05 -42.06 -36.03
N PRO A 104 37.63 -41.20 -36.98
CA PRO A 104 37.62 -41.58 -38.40
C PRO A 104 39.01 -41.96 -38.93
N ALA A 105 40.05 -41.22 -38.54
CA ALA A 105 41.43 -41.49 -38.96
C ALA A 105 42.03 -42.75 -38.29
N ALA A 106 41.62 -43.06 -37.05
CA ALA A 106 42.01 -44.30 -36.38
C ALA A 106 41.30 -45.52 -36.99
N LEU A 107 40.02 -45.37 -37.34
CA LEU A 107 39.19 -46.43 -37.88
C LEU A 107 39.57 -46.74 -39.33
N ASP A 108 39.83 -45.73 -40.15
CA ASP A 108 40.32 -45.88 -41.52
C ASP A 108 41.63 -46.69 -41.58
N ARG A 109 42.60 -46.34 -40.72
CA ARG A 109 43.87 -47.09 -40.61
C ARG A 109 43.64 -48.55 -40.21
N SER A 110 42.75 -48.80 -39.25
CA SER A 110 42.44 -50.16 -38.77
C SER A 110 41.72 -50.98 -39.86
N LEU A 111 40.78 -50.37 -40.58
CA LEU A 111 40.07 -51.01 -41.68
C LEU A 111 40.99 -51.32 -42.87
N HIS A 112 41.90 -50.41 -43.24
CA HIS A 112 42.90 -50.68 -44.27
C HIS A 112 43.80 -51.88 -43.94
N GLN A 113 44.21 -52.01 -42.67
CA GLN A 113 44.98 -53.17 -42.22
C GLN A 113 44.15 -54.46 -42.24
N THR A 114 42.88 -54.36 -41.86
CA THR A 114 41.94 -55.49 -41.83
C THR A 114 41.66 -56.00 -43.25
N ASP A 115 41.47 -55.08 -44.19
CA ASP A 115 41.24 -55.35 -45.61
C ASP A 115 42.44 -56.07 -46.24
N SER A 116 43.65 -55.54 -46.06
CA SER A 116 44.87 -56.19 -46.55
C SER A 116 45.09 -57.59 -45.94
N LEU A 117 44.70 -57.80 -44.68
CA LEU A 117 44.76 -59.12 -44.04
C LEU A 117 43.68 -60.07 -44.58
N HIS A 118 42.48 -59.58 -44.87
CA HIS A 118 41.41 -60.37 -45.48
C HIS A 118 41.87 -60.94 -46.83
N ASP A 119 42.40 -60.09 -47.71
CA ASP A 119 42.91 -60.50 -49.03
C ASP A 119 44.03 -61.54 -48.91
N GLN A 120 44.96 -61.34 -47.97
CA GLN A 120 46.04 -62.30 -47.72
C GLN A 120 45.52 -63.67 -47.26
N ILE A 121 44.45 -63.69 -46.46
CA ILE A 121 43.82 -64.91 -45.95
C ILE A 121 43.08 -65.64 -47.08
N ILE A 122 42.29 -64.92 -47.89
CA ILE A 122 41.54 -65.49 -49.02
C ILE A 122 42.50 -66.04 -50.10
N ALA A 123 43.61 -65.34 -50.36
CA ALA A 123 44.62 -65.76 -51.34
C ALA A 123 45.54 -66.90 -50.85
N HIS A 124 45.46 -67.29 -49.57
CA HIS A 124 46.41 -68.23 -48.96
C HIS A 124 46.16 -69.69 -49.38
N GLN A 125 47.14 -70.34 -50.03
CA GLN A 125 47.16 -71.79 -50.31
C GLN A 125 48.05 -72.58 -49.31
N GLY A 126 48.21 -72.07 -48.09
CA GLY A 126 49.16 -72.59 -47.09
C GLY A 126 48.59 -73.59 -46.06
N THR A 127 49.40 -73.93 -45.05
CA THR A 127 49.07 -74.91 -44.00
C THR A 127 48.00 -74.38 -43.02
N TRP A 128 47.11 -75.25 -42.53
CA TRP A 128 46.02 -74.93 -41.59
C TRP A 128 46.43 -74.12 -40.34
N SER A 129 47.66 -74.29 -39.85
CA SER A 129 48.17 -73.54 -38.69
C SER A 129 48.36 -72.05 -38.96
N THR A 130 48.81 -71.70 -40.17
CA THR A 130 49.08 -70.30 -40.56
C THR A 130 47.77 -69.55 -40.78
N LEU A 131 46.78 -70.21 -41.41
CA LEU A 131 45.44 -69.67 -41.62
C LEU A 131 44.77 -69.26 -40.30
N ARG A 132 44.80 -70.15 -39.29
CA ARG A 132 44.21 -69.88 -37.97
C ARG A 132 44.90 -68.72 -37.24
N SER A 133 46.22 -68.54 -37.44
CA SER A 133 46.96 -67.44 -36.85
C SER A 133 46.60 -66.09 -37.49
N GLN A 134 46.43 -66.05 -38.81
CA GLN A 134 46.04 -64.85 -39.54
C GLN A 134 44.59 -64.45 -39.25
N GLU A 135 43.68 -65.43 -39.17
CA GLU A 135 42.28 -65.20 -38.75
C GLU A 135 42.19 -64.60 -37.35
N ALA A 136 42.99 -65.09 -36.40
CA ALA A 136 43.05 -64.53 -35.05
C ALA A 136 43.52 -63.07 -35.06
N VAL A 137 44.51 -62.72 -35.90
CA VAL A 137 44.98 -61.34 -36.06
C VAL A 137 43.87 -60.45 -36.66
N LEU A 138 43.13 -60.93 -37.66
CA LEU A 138 42.00 -60.19 -38.25
C LEU A 138 40.90 -59.92 -37.22
N GLN A 139 40.53 -60.91 -36.41
CA GLN A 139 39.56 -60.74 -35.32
C GLN A 139 40.04 -59.70 -34.29
N ILE A 140 41.34 -59.69 -33.96
CA ILE A 140 41.93 -58.68 -33.07
C ILE A 140 41.84 -57.28 -33.69
N MET A 141 42.07 -57.14 -35.00
CA MET A 141 41.95 -55.84 -35.69
C MET A 141 40.50 -55.34 -35.72
N LEU A 142 39.53 -56.20 -36.00
CA LEU A 142 38.10 -55.85 -35.92
C LEU A 142 37.70 -55.43 -34.51
N GLN A 143 38.15 -56.17 -33.49
CA GLN A 143 37.90 -55.82 -32.09
C GLN A 143 38.56 -54.48 -31.72
N ARG A 144 39.72 -54.16 -32.29
CA ARG A 144 40.37 -52.85 -32.12
C ARG A 144 39.55 -51.74 -32.77
N SER A 145 39.04 -51.95 -33.98
CA SER A 145 38.13 -51.01 -34.66
C SER A 145 36.88 -50.74 -33.81
N GLN A 146 36.26 -51.78 -33.25
CA GLN A 146 35.11 -51.63 -32.32
C GLN A 146 35.47 -50.80 -31.09
N LYS A 147 36.63 -51.05 -30.46
CA LYS A 147 37.09 -50.26 -29.30
C LYS A 147 37.29 -48.77 -29.61
N VAL A 148 37.68 -48.44 -30.86
CA VAL A 148 37.80 -47.05 -31.29
C VAL A 148 36.41 -46.38 -31.32
N VAL A 149 35.40 -47.07 -31.86
CA VAL A 149 34.01 -46.60 -31.84
C VAL A 149 33.50 -46.47 -30.41
N ASP A 150 33.71 -47.49 -29.56
CA ASP A 150 33.29 -47.45 -28.15
C ASP A 150 33.88 -46.27 -27.39
N LYS A 151 35.16 -45.95 -27.67
CA LYS A 151 35.82 -44.78 -27.08
C LYS A 151 35.17 -43.47 -27.55
N ALA A 152 34.84 -43.36 -28.83
CA ALA A 152 34.12 -42.18 -29.35
C ALA A 152 32.72 -42.07 -28.72
N THR A 153 31.96 -43.16 -28.63
CA THR A 153 30.65 -43.23 -27.98
C THR A 153 30.72 -42.76 -26.52
N ARG A 154 31.73 -43.21 -25.76
CA ARG A 154 31.95 -42.76 -24.38
C ARG A 154 32.27 -41.26 -24.30
N ASN A 155 33.13 -40.76 -25.18
CA ASN A 155 33.45 -39.33 -25.22
C ASN A 155 32.21 -38.47 -25.50
N VAL A 156 31.35 -38.87 -26.44
CA VAL A 156 30.06 -38.19 -26.70
C VAL A 156 29.17 -38.21 -25.46
N HIS A 157 29.11 -39.32 -24.72
CA HIS A 157 28.27 -39.44 -23.53
C HIS A 157 28.79 -38.59 -22.35
N GLU A 158 30.09 -38.66 -22.06
CA GLU A 158 30.72 -37.99 -20.92
C GLU A 158 30.91 -36.48 -21.16
N GLN A 159 31.42 -36.09 -22.34
CA GLN A 159 31.75 -34.70 -22.64
C GLN A 159 30.60 -33.94 -23.30
N GLY A 160 29.72 -34.65 -24.02
CA GLY A 160 28.54 -34.08 -24.67
C GLY A 160 27.30 -34.16 -23.77
N LEU A 161 26.63 -35.31 -23.74
CA LEU A 161 25.29 -35.43 -23.13
C LEU A 161 25.29 -35.12 -21.64
N SER A 162 26.27 -35.62 -20.89
CA SER A 162 26.33 -35.43 -19.43
C SER A 162 26.58 -33.95 -19.07
N ALA A 163 27.48 -33.29 -19.79
CA ALA A 163 27.74 -31.86 -19.60
C ALA A 163 26.52 -31.01 -19.99
N HIS A 164 25.93 -31.26 -21.17
CA HIS A 164 24.75 -30.52 -21.63
C HIS A 164 23.54 -30.76 -20.70
N SER A 165 23.27 -31.99 -20.28
CA SER A 165 22.16 -32.30 -19.37
C SER A 165 22.32 -31.64 -17.99
N ALA A 166 23.55 -31.59 -17.45
CA ALA A 166 23.84 -30.87 -16.20
C ALA A 166 23.58 -29.36 -16.34
N THR A 167 24.01 -28.74 -17.44
CA THR A 167 23.73 -27.31 -17.70
C THR A 167 22.25 -27.02 -17.89
N LEU A 168 21.51 -27.95 -18.53
CA LEU A 168 20.06 -27.85 -18.67
C LEU A 168 19.39 -27.87 -17.29
N GLY A 169 19.78 -28.83 -16.44
CA GLY A 169 19.25 -28.97 -15.07
C GLY A 169 19.46 -27.71 -14.22
N ALA A 170 20.66 -27.13 -14.25
CA ALA A 170 20.96 -25.89 -13.54
C ALA A 170 20.12 -24.70 -14.04
N ARG A 171 19.87 -24.61 -15.35
CA ARG A 171 19.02 -23.52 -15.91
C ARG A 171 17.54 -23.68 -15.56
N TRP A 172 17.04 -24.91 -15.52
CA TRP A 172 15.65 -25.17 -15.09
C TRP A 172 15.43 -24.81 -13.62
N SER A 173 16.43 -24.99 -12.75
CA SER A 173 16.32 -24.56 -11.35
C SER A 173 16.30 -23.04 -11.24
N GLU A 174 17.16 -22.32 -11.97
CA GLU A 174 17.13 -20.85 -12.05
C GLU A 174 15.77 -20.32 -12.56
N ALA A 175 15.23 -20.96 -13.62
CA ALA A 175 13.94 -20.61 -14.18
C ALA A 175 12.78 -20.75 -13.18
N ARG A 176 12.79 -21.84 -12.40
CA ARG A 176 11.79 -22.07 -11.34
C ARG A 176 11.86 -21.00 -10.26
N VAL A 177 13.06 -20.64 -9.81
CA VAL A 177 13.27 -19.58 -8.81
C VAL A 177 12.73 -18.25 -9.31
N LEU A 178 13.01 -17.90 -10.57
CA LEU A 178 12.50 -16.67 -11.18
C LEU A 178 10.98 -16.66 -11.29
N LEU A 179 10.37 -17.78 -11.72
CA LEU A 179 8.90 -17.90 -11.77
C LEU A 179 8.27 -17.68 -10.39
N ILE A 180 8.83 -18.28 -9.34
CA ILE A 180 8.37 -18.08 -7.97
C ILE A 180 8.51 -16.60 -7.56
N ALA A 181 9.65 -15.97 -7.86
CA ALA A 181 9.88 -14.56 -7.56
C ALA A 181 8.88 -13.62 -8.27
N ALA A 182 8.56 -13.88 -9.55
CA ALA A 182 7.56 -13.12 -10.29
C ALA A 182 6.15 -13.30 -9.71
N CYS A 183 5.76 -14.52 -9.33
CA CYS A 183 4.48 -14.78 -8.68
C CYS A 183 4.38 -14.02 -7.34
N LEU A 184 5.43 -14.06 -6.50
CA LEU A 184 5.47 -13.32 -5.25
C LEU A 184 5.37 -11.81 -5.47
N MET A 185 6.08 -11.29 -6.47
CA MET A 185 6.02 -9.88 -6.82
C MET A 185 4.63 -9.44 -7.28
N ALA A 186 3.95 -10.26 -8.09
CA ALA A 186 2.57 -10.00 -8.53
C ALA A 186 1.60 -9.96 -7.34
N VAL A 187 1.75 -10.87 -6.37
CA VAL A 187 0.94 -10.87 -5.14
C VAL A 187 1.19 -9.61 -4.31
N ILE A 188 2.45 -9.19 -4.15
CA ILE A 188 2.80 -7.96 -3.43
C ILE A 188 2.20 -6.73 -4.13
N LEU A 189 2.25 -6.68 -5.46
CA LEU A 189 1.65 -5.59 -6.25
C LEU A 189 0.12 -5.54 -6.11
N ALA A 190 -0.54 -6.69 -6.18
CA ALA A 190 -1.99 -6.79 -5.98
C ALA A 190 -2.38 -6.34 -4.55
N TRP A 191 -1.61 -6.74 -3.54
CA TRP A 191 -1.82 -6.30 -2.17
C TRP A 191 -1.62 -4.79 -2.00
N LEU A 192 -0.53 -4.24 -2.55
CA LEU A 192 -0.19 -2.82 -2.44
C LEU A 192 -1.22 -1.92 -3.14
N THR A 193 -1.71 -2.33 -4.31
CA THR A 193 -2.79 -1.63 -5.01
C THR A 193 -4.10 -1.66 -4.21
N GLY A 194 -4.43 -2.79 -3.59
CA GLY A 194 -5.59 -2.91 -2.68
C GLY A 194 -5.50 -2.00 -1.45
N VAL A 195 -4.34 -2.00 -0.77
CA VAL A 195 -4.08 -1.13 0.39
C VAL A 195 -4.15 0.35 0.00
N SER A 196 -3.52 0.72 -1.13
CA SER A 196 -3.57 2.08 -1.67
C SER A 196 -5.00 2.56 -1.86
N ASN A 197 -5.84 1.72 -2.48
CA ASN A 197 -7.22 2.08 -2.77
C ASN A 197 -8.04 2.25 -1.48
N LYS A 198 -7.84 1.36 -0.49
CA LYS A 198 -8.49 1.44 0.82
C LYS A 198 -8.08 2.69 1.61
N LEU A 199 -6.80 3.06 1.57
CA LEU A 199 -6.30 4.29 2.21
C LEU A 199 -6.88 5.54 1.54
N LEU A 200 -6.95 5.55 0.21
CA LEU A 200 -7.53 6.67 -0.54
C LEU A 200 -9.02 6.87 -0.20
N GLN A 201 -9.77 5.77 -0.07
CA GLN A 201 -11.17 5.82 0.37
C GLN A 201 -11.31 6.37 1.80
N ARG A 202 -10.48 5.91 2.75
CA ARG A 202 -10.47 6.43 4.13
C ARG A 202 -10.14 7.92 4.17
N SER A 203 -9.18 8.37 3.37
CA SER A 203 -8.83 9.79 3.28
C SER A 203 -10.01 10.65 2.80
N ARG A 204 -10.76 10.18 1.79
CA ARG A 204 -11.93 10.90 1.25
C ARG A 204 -13.06 11.00 2.28
N LEU A 205 -13.32 9.93 3.02
CA LEU A 205 -14.32 9.92 4.09
C LEU A 205 -13.97 10.91 5.20
N ASN A 206 -12.72 10.92 5.66
CA ASN A 206 -12.28 11.85 6.69
C ASN A 206 -12.39 13.31 6.24
N THR A 207 -12.07 13.62 4.97
CA THR A 207 -12.22 14.99 4.44
C THR A 207 -13.69 15.43 4.39
N GLN A 208 -14.61 14.53 4.03
CA GLN A 208 -16.05 14.83 4.03
C GLN A 208 -16.57 15.06 5.45
N GLN A 209 -16.18 14.21 6.40
CA GLN A 209 -16.55 14.38 7.81
C GLN A 209 -16.04 15.70 8.37
N LEU A 210 -14.80 16.09 8.05
CA LEU A 210 -14.23 17.35 8.50
C LEU A 210 -14.98 18.56 7.91
N GLU A 211 -15.41 18.48 6.64
CA GLU A 211 -16.20 19.55 6.01
C GLU A 211 -17.57 19.70 6.66
N VAL A 212 -18.26 18.59 6.96
CA VAL A 212 -19.55 18.61 7.67
C VAL A 212 -19.38 19.18 9.09
N ALA A 213 -18.37 18.71 9.82
CA ALA A 213 -18.08 19.22 11.17
C ALA A 213 -17.76 20.72 11.15
N ARG A 214 -16.99 21.19 10.15
CA ARG A 214 -16.69 22.61 9.96
C ARG A 214 -17.95 23.43 9.70
N LYS A 215 -18.84 22.97 8.80
CA LYS A 215 -20.11 23.65 8.53
C LYS A 215 -20.99 23.74 9.77
N ASN A 216 -21.09 22.65 10.53
CA ASN A 216 -21.87 22.65 11.78
C ASN A 216 -21.30 23.63 12.82
N LEU A 217 -19.97 23.69 12.95
CA LEU A 217 -19.29 24.60 13.86
C LEU A 217 -19.44 26.07 13.43
N GLU A 218 -19.46 26.33 12.12
CA GLU A 218 -19.69 27.66 11.57
C GLU A 218 -21.14 28.13 11.81
N SER A 219 -22.14 27.26 11.58
CA SER A 219 -23.54 27.54 11.90
C SER A 219 -23.76 27.80 13.39
N ALA A 220 -23.20 26.97 14.27
CA ALA A 220 -23.32 27.14 15.71
C ALA A 220 -22.65 28.44 16.20
N ASN A 221 -21.49 28.81 15.65
CA ASN A 221 -20.85 30.09 15.97
C ASN A 221 -21.66 31.30 15.49
N LYS A 222 -22.32 31.19 14.34
CA LYS A 222 -23.18 32.25 13.82
C LYS A 222 -24.40 32.46 14.74
N GLU A 223 -25.08 31.38 15.11
CA GLU A 223 -26.21 31.42 16.06
C GLU A 223 -25.80 31.99 17.42
N LEU A 224 -24.63 31.60 17.94
CA LEU A 224 -24.09 32.15 19.18
C LEU A 224 -23.82 33.65 19.08
N ARG A 225 -23.29 34.14 17.95
CA ARG A 225 -23.08 35.58 17.72
C ARG A 225 -24.40 36.35 17.64
N GLU A 226 -25.39 35.83 16.92
CA GLU A 226 -26.69 36.47 16.79
C GLU A 226 -27.41 36.56 18.14
N THR A 227 -27.35 35.50 18.95
CA THR A 227 -27.93 35.50 20.31
C THR A 227 -27.19 36.46 21.25
N MET A 228 -25.85 36.53 21.18
CA MET A 228 -25.06 37.50 21.96
C MET A 228 -25.38 38.95 21.56
N LEU A 229 -25.45 39.27 20.27
CA LEU A 229 -25.81 40.61 19.78
C LEU A 229 -27.22 41.00 20.23
N SER A 230 -28.20 40.10 20.08
CA SER A 230 -29.57 40.34 20.54
C SER A 230 -29.64 40.59 22.05
N LYS A 231 -28.79 39.92 22.84
CA LYS A 231 -28.70 40.15 24.28
C LYS A 231 -28.12 41.52 24.61
N GLU A 232 -27.04 41.92 23.94
CA GLU A 232 -26.39 43.22 24.12
C GLU A 232 -27.35 44.38 23.74
N GLU A 233 -28.05 44.26 22.61
CA GLU A 233 -29.07 45.25 22.18
C GLU A 233 -30.17 45.40 23.24
N LYS A 234 -30.65 44.29 23.80
CA LYS A 234 -31.64 44.31 24.90
C LYS A 234 -31.10 44.97 26.16
N GLU A 235 -29.86 44.69 26.55
CA GLU A 235 -29.23 45.30 27.72
C GLU A 235 -29.07 46.82 27.57
N VAL A 236 -28.66 47.30 26.39
CA VAL A 236 -28.54 48.74 26.07
C VAL A 236 -29.91 49.42 26.09
N MET A 237 -30.93 48.82 25.48
CA MET A 237 -32.30 49.36 25.46
C MET A 237 -32.87 49.49 26.87
N LEU A 238 -32.68 48.47 27.72
CA LEU A 238 -33.10 48.51 29.12
C LEU A 238 -32.41 49.63 29.90
N LYS A 239 -31.11 49.84 29.66
CA LYS A 239 -30.34 50.93 30.30
C LYS A 239 -30.87 52.32 29.92
N GLU A 240 -31.23 52.53 28.66
CA GLU A 240 -31.81 53.78 28.17
C GLU A 240 -33.19 54.05 28.78
N ILE A 241 -34.06 53.03 28.85
CA ILE A 241 -35.36 53.13 29.52
C ILE A 241 -35.15 53.56 30.98
N HIS A 242 -34.21 52.92 31.68
CA HIS A 242 -33.94 53.21 33.07
C HIS A 242 -33.52 54.68 33.30
N HIS A 243 -32.61 55.17 32.45
CA HIS A 243 -32.16 56.55 32.48
C HIS A 243 -33.31 57.54 32.23
N ARG A 244 -34.21 57.24 31.29
CA ARG A 244 -35.38 58.07 31.01
C ARG A 244 -36.36 58.12 32.18
N VAL A 245 -36.62 57.00 32.84
CA VAL A 245 -37.50 56.97 34.01
C VAL A 245 -36.91 57.80 35.15
N LYS A 246 -35.60 57.69 35.40
CA LYS A 246 -34.91 58.54 36.39
C LYS A 246 -35.07 60.03 36.07
N ASN A 247 -34.86 60.42 34.82
CA ASN A 247 -35.04 61.80 34.38
C ASN A 247 -36.49 62.28 34.54
N ASN A 248 -37.47 61.45 34.18
CA ASN A 248 -38.88 61.79 34.32
C ASN A 248 -39.27 62.04 35.78
N LEU A 249 -38.84 61.17 36.71
CA LEU A 249 -39.11 61.34 38.14
C LEU A 249 -38.42 62.58 38.72
N GLN A 250 -37.22 62.91 38.25
CA GLN A 250 -36.53 64.15 38.62
C GLN A 250 -37.24 65.41 38.10
N ILE A 251 -37.76 65.38 36.87
CA ILE A 251 -38.54 66.48 36.29
C ILE A 251 -39.84 66.68 37.09
N VAL A 252 -40.57 65.60 37.37
CA VAL A 252 -41.79 65.65 38.19
C VAL A 252 -41.49 66.23 39.57
N LYS A 253 -40.43 65.78 40.23
CA LYS A 253 -39.98 66.35 41.51
C LYS A 253 -39.68 67.86 41.41
N SER A 254 -39.03 68.29 40.34
CA SER A 254 -38.68 69.69 40.12
C SER A 254 -39.90 70.56 39.85
N LEU A 255 -40.88 70.06 39.08
CA LEU A 255 -42.15 70.72 38.84
C LEU A 255 -42.97 70.90 40.13
N ILE A 256 -43.03 69.86 40.96
CA ILE A 256 -43.73 69.94 42.24
C ILE A 256 -43.06 70.99 43.14
N ARG A 257 -41.73 70.98 43.26
CA ARG A 257 -40.98 71.99 44.03
C ARG A 257 -41.20 73.41 43.50
N PHE A 258 -41.24 73.60 42.19
CA PHE A 258 -41.53 74.89 41.60
C PHE A 258 -42.96 75.38 41.91
N GLN A 259 -43.94 74.47 41.97
CA GLN A 259 -45.30 74.83 42.38
C GLN A 259 -45.39 75.17 43.87
N MET A 260 -44.59 74.52 44.72
CA MET A 260 -44.52 74.83 46.15
C MET A 260 -44.09 76.26 46.43
N ASP A 261 -43.15 76.82 45.67
CA ASP A 261 -42.67 78.21 45.84
C ASP A 261 -43.79 79.26 45.71
N GLN A 262 -44.91 78.90 45.08
CA GLN A 262 -46.06 79.79 44.83
C GLN A 262 -47.20 79.61 45.86
N VAL A 263 -47.09 78.66 46.79
CA VAL A 263 -48.14 78.30 47.76
C VAL A 263 -47.89 79.03 49.08
N LYS A 264 -48.93 79.68 49.63
CA LYS A 264 -48.88 80.40 50.92
C LYS A 264 -49.55 79.67 52.07
N ASP A 265 -50.32 78.62 51.77
CA ASP A 265 -51.02 77.80 52.76
C ASP A 265 -50.13 76.65 53.24
N GLU A 266 -49.89 76.61 54.55
CA GLU A 266 -48.97 75.66 55.20
C GLU A 266 -49.46 74.22 55.06
N ARG A 267 -50.78 74.00 55.11
CA ARG A 267 -51.40 72.68 54.91
C ARG A 267 -51.18 72.14 53.49
N THR A 268 -51.27 73.01 52.49
CA THR A 268 -51.02 72.66 51.08
C THR A 268 -49.53 72.40 50.82
N LEU A 269 -48.62 73.13 51.49
CA LEU A 269 -47.17 72.87 51.43
C LEU A 269 -46.79 71.51 52.02
N GLU A 270 -47.42 71.09 53.12
CA GLU A 270 -47.25 69.74 53.69
C GLU A 270 -47.61 68.65 52.67
N LEU A 271 -48.75 68.78 51.99
CA LEU A 271 -49.22 67.82 50.98
C LEU A 271 -48.29 67.74 49.75
N PHE A 272 -47.72 68.87 49.33
CA PHE A 272 -46.74 68.87 48.25
C PHE A 272 -45.39 68.26 48.66
N ASN A 273 -44.94 68.50 49.90
CA ASN A 273 -43.76 67.82 50.45
C ASN A 273 -43.95 66.31 50.49
N GLU A 274 -45.15 65.85 50.88
CA GLU A 274 -45.51 64.43 50.83
C GLU A 274 -45.43 63.87 49.40
N CYS A 275 -45.95 64.60 48.41
CA CYS A 275 -45.83 64.22 46.99
C CYS A 275 -44.36 64.12 46.53
N VAL A 276 -43.51 65.08 46.91
CA VAL A 276 -42.06 65.07 46.59
C VAL A 276 -41.37 63.86 47.21
N ASN A 277 -41.73 63.51 48.45
CA ASN A 277 -41.16 62.36 49.15
C ASN A 277 -41.60 61.05 48.49
N ARG A 278 -42.88 60.92 48.10
CA ARG A 278 -43.38 59.74 47.36
C ARG A 278 -42.70 59.55 46.01
N VAL A 279 -42.54 60.62 45.24
CA VAL A 279 -41.81 60.58 43.95
C VAL A 279 -40.33 60.22 44.15
N SER A 280 -39.72 60.69 45.24
CA SER A 280 -38.32 60.36 45.58
C SER A 280 -38.18 58.88 45.99
N ALA A 281 -39.12 58.34 46.76
CA ALA A 281 -39.16 56.93 47.11
C ALA A 281 -39.33 56.05 45.86
N MET A 282 -40.26 56.38 44.95
CA MET A 282 -40.44 55.66 43.68
C MET A 282 -39.16 55.66 42.81
N ALA A 283 -38.42 56.77 42.78
CA ALA A 283 -37.15 56.85 42.05
C ALA A 283 -36.07 55.94 42.64
N LEU A 284 -35.96 55.86 43.97
CA LEU A 284 -35.03 54.99 44.66
C LEU A 284 -35.36 53.51 44.45
N VAL A 285 -36.63 53.15 44.56
CA VAL A 285 -37.13 51.78 44.30
C VAL A 285 -36.77 51.34 42.89
N HIS A 286 -37.00 52.21 41.90
CA HIS A 286 -36.67 51.95 40.52
C HIS A 286 -35.16 51.75 40.30
N GLU A 287 -34.30 52.57 40.92
CA GLU A 287 -32.83 52.46 40.87
C GLU A 287 -32.30 51.18 41.52
N GLN A 288 -32.79 50.83 42.71
CA GLN A 288 -32.37 49.61 43.42
C GLN A 288 -32.80 48.33 42.70
N THR A 289 -33.97 48.33 42.08
CA THR A 289 -34.50 47.19 41.33
C THR A 289 -33.61 46.83 40.14
N TYR A 290 -33.13 47.82 39.37
CA TYR A 290 -32.24 47.58 38.23
C TYR A 290 -30.82 47.15 38.63
N LEU A 291 -30.30 47.65 39.76
CA LEU A 291 -28.98 47.26 40.27
C LEU A 291 -28.96 45.82 40.82
N SER A 292 -30.12 45.24 41.10
CA SER A 292 -30.23 43.83 41.47
C SER A 292 -30.01 42.94 40.23
N LYS A 293 -29.04 42.02 40.31
CA LYS A 293 -28.70 41.09 39.20
C LYS A 293 -29.80 40.07 38.90
N ASP A 294 -30.83 39.99 39.74
CA ASP A 294 -31.91 39.02 39.66
C ASP A 294 -33.27 39.68 39.96
N LEU A 295 -33.88 40.28 38.94
CA LEU A 295 -35.20 40.93 39.00
C LEU A 295 -36.34 39.96 39.37
N ALA A 296 -36.08 38.64 39.37
CA ALA A 296 -37.06 37.63 39.75
C ALA A 296 -37.06 37.35 41.28
N ASN A 297 -35.98 37.67 42.00
CA ASN A 297 -35.81 37.36 43.42
C ASN A 297 -35.18 38.54 44.17
N ILE A 298 -36.00 39.55 44.47
CA ILE A 298 -35.57 40.66 45.33
C ILE A 298 -35.72 40.23 46.79
N ASP A 299 -34.65 40.39 47.57
CA ASP A 299 -34.68 40.24 49.03
C ASP A 299 -35.53 41.37 49.63
N VAL A 300 -36.74 41.01 50.04
CA VAL A 300 -37.75 41.93 50.57
C VAL A 300 -37.30 42.54 51.89
N ASN A 301 -36.50 41.80 52.68
CA ASN A 301 -36.03 42.26 53.98
C ASN A 301 -34.97 43.35 53.83
N ALA A 302 -33.99 43.13 52.94
CA ALA A 302 -33.02 44.16 52.61
C ALA A 302 -33.70 45.40 52.01
N TYR A 303 -34.63 45.22 51.09
CA TYR A 303 -35.36 46.29 50.43
C TYR A 303 -36.20 47.14 51.39
N LEU A 304 -37.06 46.53 52.22
CA LEU A 304 -37.90 47.26 53.16
C LEU A 304 -37.08 47.93 54.27
N THR A 305 -35.97 47.33 54.70
CA THR A 305 -35.05 47.94 55.67
C THR A 305 -34.40 49.20 55.10
N HIS A 306 -33.99 49.18 53.83
CA HIS A 306 -33.44 50.37 53.16
C HIS A 306 -34.51 51.45 52.95
N LEU A 307 -35.69 51.07 52.43
CA LEU A 307 -36.79 52.00 52.19
C LEU A 307 -37.26 52.70 53.48
N THR A 308 -37.46 51.94 54.57
CA THR A 308 -37.87 52.50 55.87
C THR A 308 -36.81 53.41 56.46
N ARG A 309 -35.52 53.07 56.30
CA ARG A 309 -34.41 53.93 56.73
C ARG A 309 -34.39 55.24 55.95
N ASP A 310 -34.51 55.17 54.63
CA ASP A 310 -34.48 56.35 53.76
C ASP A 310 -35.70 57.26 54.02
N LEU A 311 -36.88 56.68 54.28
CA LEU A 311 -38.06 57.42 54.74
C LEU A 311 -37.81 58.07 56.11
N CYS A 312 -37.27 57.36 57.10
CA CYS A 312 -36.97 57.94 58.41
C CYS A 312 -36.00 59.14 58.31
N TYR A 313 -34.99 59.05 57.42
CA TYR A 313 -34.09 60.17 57.13
C TYR A 313 -34.80 61.34 56.44
N ALA A 314 -35.69 61.07 55.48
CA ALA A 314 -36.41 62.11 54.74
C ALA A 314 -37.41 62.89 55.63
N TYR A 315 -38.03 62.23 56.61
CA TYR A 315 -38.99 62.85 57.53
C TYR A 315 -38.34 63.51 58.76
N THR A 316 -37.00 63.58 58.84
CA THR A 316 -36.24 64.27 59.91
C THR A 316 -36.74 63.92 61.32
N ILE A 317 -36.97 62.63 61.58
CA ILE A 317 -37.43 62.17 62.89
C ILE A 317 -36.22 62.14 63.84
N ASP A 318 -36.07 63.18 64.68
CA ASP A 318 -35.00 63.30 65.70
C ASP A 318 -35.26 62.45 66.96
N THR A 319 -35.83 61.26 66.77
CA THR A 319 -36.20 60.33 67.84
C THR A 319 -35.58 58.97 67.53
N LYS A 320 -34.92 58.34 68.53
CA LYS A 320 -34.41 56.96 68.40
C LYS A 320 -35.57 56.00 68.15
N LEU A 321 -35.86 55.72 66.87
CA LEU A 321 -36.85 54.73 66.47
C LEU A 321 -36.23 53.34 66.49
N HIS A 322 -36.87 52.42 67.22
CA HIS A 322 -36.52 51.01 67.18
C HIS A 322 -37.48 50.31 66.20
N LEU A 323 -37.06 50.13 64.95
CA LEU A 323 -37.85 49.40 63.96
C LEU A 323 -37.69 47.88 64.16
N ASP A 324 -38.78 47.18 64.45
CA ASP A 324 -38.89 45.70 64.39
C ASP A 324 -39.68 45.34 63.12
N ILE A 325 -38.98 45.06 62.02
CA ILE A 325 -39.58 44.69 60.74
C ILE A 325 -39.62 43.17 60.65
N ARG A 326 -40.80 42.58 60.86
CA ARG A 326 -41.01 41.13 60.70
C ARG A 326 -41.66 40.81 59.36
N ILE A 327 -40.86 40.31 58.44
CA ILE A 327 -41.30 39.93 57.10
C ILE A 327 -41.31 38.40 57.00
N ASN A 328 -42.43 37.82 56.59
CA ASN A 328 -42.62 36.37 56.46
C ASN A 328 -42.51 35.87 55.01
N ILE A 329 -42.03 36.71 54.09
CA ILE A 329 -41.86 36.39 52.66
C ILE A 329 -40.42 36.70 52.27
N PRO A 330 -39.61 35.70 51.89
CA PRO A 330 -38.17 35.89 51.68
C PRO A 330 -37.83 36.61 50.36
N THR A 331 -38.59 36.36 49.29
CA THR A 331 -38.37 36.99 47.97
C THR A 331 -39.69 37.31 47.28
N LEU A 332 -39.72 38.42 46.53
CA LEU A 332 -40.83 38.81 45.66
C LEU A 332 -40.31 39.34 44.32
N SER A 333 -41.14 39.24 43.28
CA SER A 333 -40.88 39.81 41.96
C SER A 333 -41.17 41.32 41.93
N VAL A 334 -40.47 42.03 41.04
CA VAL A 334 -40.59 43.49 40.84
C VAL A 334 -42.04 43.96 40.65
N ASP A 335 -42.81 43.23 39.84
CA ASP A 335 -44.19 43.59 39.48
C ASP A 335 -45.12 43.68 40.69
N THR A 336 -44.77 43.00 41.78
CA THR A 336 -45.56 42.96 43.03
C THR A 336 -45.00 43.90 44.11
N LEU A 337 -43.72 44.30 44.01
CA LEU A 337 -43.05 45.18 44.98
C LEU A 337 -43.34 46.67 44.76
N ILE A 338 -43.54 47.09 43.50
CA ILE A 338 -43.82 48.49 43.15
C ILE A 338 -45.14 49.01 43.79
N PRO A 339 -46.27 48.26 43.75
CA PRO A 339 -47.52 48.70 44.37
C PRO A 339 -47.44 48.88 45.88
N LEU A 340 -46.64 48.05 46.58
CA LEU A 340 -46.51 48.06 48.04
C LEU A 340 -45.83 49.31 48.60
N GLY A 341 -45.03 50.01 47.79
CA GLY A 341 -44.40 51.29 48.17
C GLY A 341 -45.26 52.52 47.87
N SER A 342 -46.31 52.38 47.07
CA SER A 342 -47.14 53.49 46.60
C SER A 342 -48.48 53.64 47.32
N ASP A 343 -48.97 52.58 47.96
CA ASP A 343 -50.22 52.56 48.72
C ASP A 343 -49.99 52.93 50.19
N HIS A 344 -50.29 54.20 50.52
CA HIS A 344 -50.68 54.58 51.87
C HIS A 344 -52.14 55.02 51.82
N GLN A 345 -53.02 54.20 52.41
CA GLN A 345 -54.35 54.61 52.89
C GLN A 345 -54.21 55.34 54.21
#